data_AF-A0A0V0H175-F1
#
_entry.id   AF-A0A0V0H175-F1
#
_cell.length_a   1.000
_cell.length_b   1.000
_cell.length_c   1.000
_cell.angle_alpha   90.00
_cell.angle_beta   90.00
_cell.angle_gamma   90.00
#
_symmetry.space_group_name_H-M   'P 1'
#
loop_
_entity.id
_entity.type
_entity.pdbx_description
1 polymer ?
#
loop_
_entity_poly.entity_id
_entity_poly.type
_entity_poly.pdbx_seq_one_letter_code
_entity_poly.pdbx_strand_id
1 'polypeptide(L)'
;MGVIDYSGGFVIHLSSGVAGFTAAYWVGPRAPRDRERFPPNNILLMLAGAGILWMGWTGFNGGDPYVASLDASLAILNTHVCAAMSLLTWLMLDILFYEKPSVIGATQGMITGLVCITPAAGVVQGWAAVLMGLMSGSIPWFSMMFLHKKMWFLKQVDDTMAVFHTHAVA
;
A
#
# COMPACT_ATOMS: atom_id res chain seq x y z
N MET A 1 4.94 -18.59 -19.52
CA MET A 1 3.77 -18.56 -18.62
C MET A 1 3.18 -17.16 -18.73
N GLY A 2 1.95 -17.00 -19.23
CA GLY A 2 1.34 -15.69 -19.54
C GLY A 2 0.77 -14.97 -18.31
N VAL A 3 1.62 -14.70 -17.31
CA VAL A 3 1.23 -13.94 -16.11
C VAL A 3 1.16 -12.46 -16.49
N ILE A 4 0.07 -11.80 -16.08
CA ILE A 4 -0.08 -10.36 -16.25
C ILE A 4 0.46 -9.68 -14.99
N ASP A 5 1.49 -8.88 -15.17
CA ASP A 5 2.01 -7.95 -14.18
C ASP A 5 2.37 -6.66 -14.91
N TYR A 6 1.40 -5.74 -15.00
CA TYR A 6 1.50 -4.54 -15.82
C TYR A 6 2.73 -3.70 -15.40
N SER A 7 2.75 -3.14 -14.19
CA SER A 7 3.85 -2.26 -13.74
C SER A 7 4.65 -2.79 -12.54
N GLY A 8 4.54 -4.08 -12.20
CA GLY A 8 5.40 -4.70 -11.17
C GLY A 8 4.76 -4.95 -9.81
N GLY A 9 3.49 -5.37 -9.76
CA GLY A 9 2.87 -5.93 -8.56
C GLY A 9 3.67 -7.09 -7.97
N PHE A 10 4.13 -8.04 -8.80
CA PHE A 10 4.98 -9.13 -8.34
C PHE A 10 6.44 -8.69 -8.26
N VAL A 11 6.95 -8.12 -9.34
CA VAL A 11 8.39 -7.84 -9.52
C VAL A 11 8.89 -6.80 -8.52
N ILE A 12 8.05 -5.85 -8.10
CA ILE A 12 8.46 -4.74 -7.24
C ILE A 12 7.79 -4.85 -5.87
N HIS A 13 6.46 -4.92 -5.80
CA HIS A 13 5.77 -4.81 -4.51
C HIS A 13 5.80 -6.10 -3.69
N LEU A 14 5.38 -7.22 -4.26
CA LEU A 14 5.45 -8.50 -3.55
C LEU A 14 6.89 -8.85 -3.20
N SER A 15 7.81 -8.69 -4.16
CA SER A 15 9.23 -8.98 -3.95
C SER A 15 9.84 -8.14 -2.82
N SER A 16 9.66 -6.82 -2.83
CA SER A 16 10.18 -5.92 -1.80
C SER A 16 9.47 -6.09 -0.46
N GLY A 17 8.17 -6.35 -0.47
CA GLY A 17 7.38 -6.62 0.74
C GLY A 17 7.85 -7.86 1.48
N VAL A 18 8.04 -8.97 0.74
CA VAL A 18 8.55 -10.23 1.32
C VAL A 18 10.02 -10.12 1.70
N ALA A 19 10.85 -9.49 0.87
CA ALA A 19 12.26 -9.28 1.18
C ALA A 19 12.46 -8.38 2.41
N GLY A 20 11.70 -7.28 2.51
CA GLY A 20 11.73 -6.36 3.65
C GLY A 20 11.30 -7.04 4.95
N PHE A 21 10.23 -7.83 4.92
CA PHE A 21 9.79 -8.63 6.07
C PHE A 21 10.86 -9.66 6.48
N THR A 22 11.45 -10.36 5.52
CA THR A 22 12.50 -11.35 5.76
C THR A 22 13.74 -10.68 6.36
N ALA A 23 14.15 -9.53 5.83
CA ALA A 23 15.27 -8.76 6.37
C ALA A 23 14.99 -8.28 7.80
N ALA A 24 13.79 -7.76 8.08
CA ALA A 24 13.38 -7.34 9.41
C ALA A 24 13.38 -8.51 10.42
N TYR A 25 12.98 -9.71 9.99
CA TYR A 25 13.07 -10.91 10.81
C TYR A 25 14.52 -11.22 11.23
N TRP A 26 15.46 -11.17 10.27
CA TRP A 26 16.87 -11.47 10.54
C TRP A 26 17.60 -10.39 11.34
N VAL A 27 17.28 -9.12 11.12
CA VAL A 27 17.82 -8.00 11.92
C VAL A 27 17.32 -8.08 13.37
N GLY A 28 16.10 -8.56 13.56
CA GLY A 28 15.44 -8.64 14.86
C GLY A 28 14.75 -7.33 15.25
N PRO A 29 13.84 -7.40 16.25
CA PRO A 29 13.00 -6.28 16.61
C PRO A 29 13.75 -5.18 17.38
N ARG A 30 13.28 -3.92 17.27
CA ARG A 30 13.72 -2.84 18.15
C ARG A 30 13.35 -3.16 19.60
N ALA A 31 13.97 -2.42 20.54
CA ALA A 31 13.68 -2.57 21.96
C ALA A 31 12.17 -2.31 22.24
N PRO A 32 11.56 -3.03 23.21
CA PRO A 32 10.13 -2.87 23.51
C PRO A 32 9.71 -1.41 23.77
N ARG A 33 10.53 -0.65 24.50
CA ARG A 33 10.29 0.78 24.80
C ARG A 33 10.15 1.65 23.55
N ASP A 34 10.83 1.29 22.46
CA ASP A 34 10.81 2.04 21.20
C ASP A 34 9.65 1.58 20.29
N ARG A 35 9.08 0.38 20.55
CA ARG A 35 7.96 -0.20 19.80
C ARG A 35 6.60 0.21 20.36
N GLU A 36 6.47 0.37 21.67
CA GLU A 36 5.20 0.72 22.32
C GLU A 36 4.69 2.10 21.90
N ARG A 37 5.60 3.04 21.60
CA ARG A 37 5.27 4.38 21.13
C ARG A 37 6.24 4.84 20.05
N PHE A 38 5.85 4.60 18.79
CA PHE A 38 6.64 4.97 17.61
C PHE A 38 5.89 5.99 16.71
N PRO A 39 5.65 7.22 17.17
CA PRO A 39 5.05 8.25 16.32
C PRO A 39 6.07 8.77 15.30
N PRO A 40 5.62 9.20 14.11
CA PRO A 40 6.48 9.93 13.18
C PRO A 40 7.05 11.19 13.85
N ASN A 41 8.35 11.43 13.65
CA ASN A 41 9.00 12.65 14.14
C ASN A 41 8.56 13.91 13.36
N ASN A 42 8.15 13.76 12.10
CA ASN A 42 7.70 14.84 11.23
C ASN A 42 6.61 14.37 10.26
N ILE A 43 5.34 14.64 10.63
CA ILE A 43 4.17 14.26 9.85
C ILE A 43 4.09 15.04 8.53
N LEU A 44 4.53 16.30 8.50
CA LEU A 44 4.50 17.11 7.28
C LEU A 44 5.44 16.57 6.22
N LEU A 45 6.65 16.14 6.61
CA LEU A 45 7.60 15.52 5.69
C LEU A 45 7.10 14.16 5.19
N MET A 46 6.46 13.37 6.05
CA MET A 46 5.80 12.13 5.65
C MET A 46 4.73 12.39 4.58
N LEU A 47 3.88 13.40 4.79
CA LEU A 47 2.84 13.78 3.81
C LEU A 47 3.42 14.32 2.50
N ALA A 48 4.51 15.07 2.56
CA ALA A 48 5.22 15.51 1.35
C ALA A 48 5.74 14.30 0.56
N GLY A 49 6.33 13.31 1.24
CA GLY A 49 6.75 12.05 0.63
C GLY A 49 5.58 11.27 0.03
N ALA A 50 4.45 11.19 0.74
CA ALA A 50 3.23 10.55 0.24
C ALA A 50 2.71 11.21 -1.05
N GLY A 51 2.70 12.55 -1.10
CA GLY A 51 2.30 13.29 -2.30
C GLY A 51 3.24 13.06 -3.48
N ILE A 52 4.56 13.05 -3.24
CA ILE A 52 5.56 12.73 -4.27
C ILE A 52 5.39 11.30 -4.79
N LEU A 53 5.14 10.33 -3.89
CA LEU A 53 4.88 8.95 -4.28
C LEU A 53 3.64 8.83 -5.16
N TRP A 54 2.52 9.45 -4.78
CA TRP A 54 1.30 9.41 -5.58
C TRP A 54 1.54 10.03 -6.97
N MET A 55 2.11 11.24 -7.03
CA MET A 55 2.42 11.88 -8.32
C MET A 55 3.40 11.06 -9.16
N GLY A 56 4.43 10.48 -8.55
CA GLY A 56 5.39 9.61 -9.22
C GLY A 56 4.74 8.32 -9.75
N TRP A 57 3.74 7.79 -9.05
CA TRP A 57 3.03 6.57 -9.45
C TRP A 57 2.24 6.74 -10.74
N THR A 58 1.79 7.96 -11.04
CA THR A 58 1.18 8.30 -12.34
C THR A 58 2.17 8.03 -13.47
N GLY A 59 3.45 8.38 -13.30
CA GLY A 59 4.51 8.05 -14.25
C GLY A 59 4.91 6.58 -14.22
N PHE A 60 4.89 5.95 -13.04
CA PHE A 60 5.22 4.54 -12.87
C PHE A 60 4.25 3.63 -13.63
N ASN A 61 2.95 3.80 -13.43
CA ASN A 61 1.93 3.00 -14.13
C ASN A 61 1.65 3.56 -15.54
N GLY A 62 1.56 4.88 -15.71
CA GLY A 62 1.26 5.49 -17.01
C GLY A 62 2.39 5.39 -18.02
N GLY A 63 3.64 5.31 -17.56
CA GLY A 63 4.84 5.22 -18.38
C GLY A 63 5.27 3.80 -18.74
N ASP A 64 4.71 2.79 -18.07
CA ASP A 64 5.02 1.38 -18.30
C ASP A 64 4.89 0.90 -19.76
N PRO A 65 3.89 1.33 -20.57
CA PRO A 65 3.82 0.90 -21.96
C PRO A 65 4.90 1.57 -22.84
N TYR A 66 5.74 2.45 -22.31
CA TYR A 66 6.80 3.21 -22.99
C TYR A 66 6.30 4.06 -24.19
N VAL A 67 4.99 4.28 -24.26
CA VAL A 67 4.34 5.05 -25.32
C VAL A 67 3.08 5.72 -24.78
N ALA A 68 2.80 6.93 -25.26
CA ALA A 68 1.52 7.59 -25.00
C ALA A 68 0.40 6.88 -25.78
N SER A 69 -0.49 6.20 -25.07
CA SER A 69 -1.55 5.36 -25.64
C SER A 69 -2.85 5.43 -24.81
N LEU A 70 -3.89 4.74 -25.28
CA LEU A 70 -5.11 4.53 -24.50
C LEU A 70 -4.81 3.76 -23.21
N ASP A 71 -3.93 2.76 -23.27
CA ASP A 71 -3.56 1.93 -22.11
C ASP A 71 -2.81 2.75 -21.06
N ALA A 72 -1.90 3.64 -21.48
CA ALA A 72 -1.24 4.60 -20.60
C ALA A 72 -2.25 5.52 -19.89
N SER A 73 -3.23 6.02 -20.64
CA SER A 73 -4.28 6.90 -20.11
C SER A 73 -5.20 6.17 -19.12
N LEU A 74 -5.54 4.91 -19.43
CA LEU A 74 -6.30 4.03 -18.55
C LEU A 74 -5.52 3.71 -17.27
N ALA A 75 -4.23 3.41 -17.38
CA ALA A 75 -3.35 3.14 -16.25
C ALA A 75 -3.29 4.32 -15.29
N ILE A 76 -3.14 5.54 -15.80
CA ILE A 76 -3.18 6.77 -15.00
C ILE A 76 -4.52 6.91 -14.27
N LEU A 77 -5.63 6.78 -15.00
CA LEU A 77 -6.97 6.91 -14.42
C LEU A 77 -7.20 5.88 -13.30
N ASN A 78 -6.93 4.61 -13.58
CA ASN A 78 -7.10 3.52 -12.62
C ASN A 78 -6.20 3.71 -11.39
N THR A 79 -4.99 4.23 -11.57
CA THR A 79 -4.06 4.53 -10.46
C THR A 79 -4.66 5.53 -9.48
N HIS A 80 -5.21 6.65 -9.98
CA HIS A 80 -5.85 7.64 -9.12
C HIS A 80 -7.13 7.12 -8.48
N VAL A 81 -7.98 6.42 -9.23
CA VAL A 81 -9.25 5.86 -8.74
C VAL A 81 -8.99 4.84 -7.63
N CYS A 82 -8.11 3.87 -7.85
CA CYS A 82 -7.82 2.82 -6.87
C CYS A 82 -7.19 3.41 -5.60
N ALA A 83 -6.21 4.30 -5.72
CA ALA A 83 -5.57 4.96 -4.58
C ALA A 83 -6.57 5.78 -3.75
N ALA A 84 -7.45 6.56 -4.40
CA ALA A 84 -8.47 7.34 -3.72
C ALA A 84 -9.47 6.43 -2.99
N MET A 85 -9.95 5.36 -3.64
CA MET A 85 -10.88 4.42 -3.03
C MET A 85 -10.27 3.67 -1.84
N SER A 86 -9.00 3.29 -1.94
CA SER A 86 -8.26 2.63 -0.87
C SER A 86 -8.03 3.55 0.32
N LEU A 87 -7.62 4.80 0.09
CA LEU A 87 -7.49 5.82 1.12
C LEU A 87 -8.82 6.05 1.83
N LEU A 88 -9.91 6.25 1.09
CA LEU A 88 -11.23 6.49 1.67
C LEU A 88 -11.72 5.29 2.49
N THR A 89 -11.53 4.08 1.98
CA THR A 89 -11.89 2.83 2.70
C THR A 89 -11.11 2.72 4.00
N TRP A 90 -9.80 2.97 3.97
CA TRP A 90 -8.95 2.95 5.16
C TRP A 90 -9.42 3.97 6.19
N LEU A 91 -9.69 5.21 5.78
CA LEU A 91 -10.20 6.25 6.67
C LEU A 91 -11.57 5.89 7.26
N MET A 92 -12.46 5.31 6.47
CA MET A 92 -13.75 4.82 6.97
C MET A 92 -13.55 3.74 8.02
N LEU A 93 -12.64 2.78 7.80
CA LEU A 93 -12.33 1.75 8.79
C LEU A 93 -11.69 2.32 10.06
N ASP A 94 -10.78 3.29 9.93
CA ASP A 94 -10.21 3.99 11.09
C ASP A 94 -11.30 4.71 11.90
N ILE A 95 -12.25 5.39 11.24
CA ILE A 95 -13.37 6.04 11.91
C ILE A 95 -14.29 5.00 12.57
N LEU A 96 -14.61 3.90 11.89
CA LEU A 96 -15.54 2.88 12.38
C LEU A 96 -14.99 2.11 13.60
N PHE A 97 -13.69 1.80 13.63
CA PHE A 97 -13.09 0.97 14.68
C PHE A 97 -12.29 1.75 15.72
N TYR A 98 -11.82 2.96 15.40
CA TYR A 98 -11.01 3.79 16.29
C TYR A 98 -11.60 5.19 16.54
N GLU A 99 -12.81 5.46 16.04
CA GLU A 99 -13.61 6.70 16.27
C GLU A 99 -12.97 7.99 15.74
N LYS A 100 -11.81 7.91 15.09
CA LYS A 100 -11.08 9.07 14.56
C LYS A 100 -10.29 8.71 13.31
N PRO A 101 -10.22 9.60 12.32
CA PRO A 101 -9.35 9.41 11.16
C PRO A 101 -7.88 9.50 11.57
N SER A 102 -7.01 8.75 10.87
CA SER A 102 -5.56 8.80 11.04
C SER A 102 -4.88 9.31 9.77
N VAL A 103 -4.02 10.31 9.90
CA VAL A 103 -3.19 10.79 8.76
C VAL A 103 -2.19 9.73 8.32
N ILE A 104 -1.63 8.99 9.29
CA ILE A 104 -0.75 7.85 9.02
C ILE A 104 -1.57 6.76 8.32
N GLY A 105 -2.78 6.48 8.81
CA GLY A 105 -3.71 5.53 8.21
C GLY A 105 -4.06 5.89 6.76
N ALA A 106 -4.43 7.15 6.50
CA ALA A 106 -4.70 7.65 5.15
C ALA A 106 -3.51 7.45 4.20
N THR A 107 -2.29 7.67 4.70
CA THR A 107 -1.05 7.45 3.92
C THR A 107 -0.86 5.97 3.59
N GLN A 108 -1.10 5.06 4.54
CA GLN A 108 -1.05 3.61 4.29
C GLN A 108 -2.16 3.16 3.33
N GLY A 109 -3.38 3.69 3.49
CA GLY A 109 -4.52 3.43 2.59
C GLY A 109 -4.25 3.89 1.16
N MET A 110 -3.61 5.05 0.99
CA MET A 110 -3.14 5.52 -0.31
C MET A 110 -2.12 4.54 -0.94
N ILE A 111 -1.07 4.18 -0.20
CA ILE A 111 0.01 3.31 -0.70
C ILE A 111 -0.54 1.94 -1.10
N THR A 112 -1.40 1.35 -0.27
CA THR A 112 -2.00 0.03 -0.55
C THR A 112 -2.83 0.04 -1.84
N GLY A 113 -3.57 1.11 -2.12
CA GLY A 113 -4.31 1.25 -3.37
C GLY A 113 -3.41 1.42 -4.59
N LEU A 114 -2.33 2.19 -4.44
CA LEU A 114 -1.31 2.35 -5.48
C LEU A 114 -0.60 1.03 -5.78
N VAL A 115 -0.25 0.25 -4.76
CA VAL A 115 0.35 -1.08 -4.90
C VAL A 115 -0.62 -2.04 -5.58
N CYS A 116 -1.84 -2.15 -5.08
CA CYS A 116 -2.83 -3.13 -5.54
C CYS A 116 -3.14 -2.99 -7.04
N ILE A 117 -3.24 -1.75 -7.54
CA ILE A 117 -3.56 -1.50 -8.95
C ILE A 117 -2.38 -1.68 -9.90
N THR A 118 -1.14 -1.65 -9.39
CA THR A 118 0.09 -1.72 -10.20
C THR A 118 0.14 -2.90 -11.19
N PRO A 119 -0.18 -4.16 -10.83
CA PRO A 119 -0.17 -5.27 -11.79
C PRO A 119 -1.32 -5.19 -12.82
N ALA A 120 -2.31 -4.33 -12.60
CA ALA A 120 -3.57 -4.29 -13.33
C ALA A 120 -3.85 -2.96 -14.05
N ALA A 121 -3.02 -1.93 -13.86
CA ALA A 121 -3.38 -0.54 -14.10
C ALA A 121 -3.88 -0.28 -15.53
N GLY A 122 -3.17 -0.77 -16.55
CA GLY A 122 -3.57 -0.60 -17.96
C GLY A 122 -4.47 -1.70 -18.53
N VAL A 123 -4.90 -2.68 -17.73
CA VAL A 123 -5.60 -3.89 -18.25
C VAL A 123 -7.00 -4.11 -17.67
N VAL A 124 -7.35 -3.46 -16.55
CA VAL A 124 -8.69 -3.57 -15.94
C VAL A 124 -9.56 -2.37 -16.25
N GLN A 125 -10.88 -2.58 -16.22
CA GLN A 125 -11.86 -1.50 -16.37
C GLN A 125 -11.92 -0.63 -15.09
N GLY A 126 -12.33 0.62 -15.23
CA GLY A 126 -12.38 1.57 -14.10
C GLY A 126 -13.25 1.13 -12.91
N TRP A 127 -14.35 0.38 -13.15
CA TRP A 127 -15.15 -0.16 -12.05
C TRP A 127 -14.38 -1.23 -11.24
N ALA A 128 -13.50 -2.00 -11.89
CA ALA A 128 -12.66 -2.97 -11.21
C ALA A 128 -11.61 -2.26 -10.36
N ALA A 129 -11.04 -1.15 -10.82
CA ALA A 129 -10.13 -0.31 -10.02
C ALA A 129 -10.80 0.22 -8.74
N VAL A 130 -12.10 0.53 -8.78
CA VAL A 130 -12.88 0.91 -7.57
C VAL A 130 -12.95 -0.26 -6.59
N LEU A 131 -13.29 -1.47 -7.05
CA LEU A 131 -13.37 -2.66 -6.20
C LEU A 131 -12.01 -3.05 -5.64
N MET A 132 -10.96 -2.98 -6.45
CA MET A 132 -9.58 -3.21 -6.01
C MET A 132 -9.20 -2.22 -4.91
N GLY A 133 -9.54 -0.93 -5.06
CA GLY A 133 -9.32 0.07 -4.03
C GLY A 133 -10.06 -0.23 -2.72
N LEU A 134 -11.33 -0.65 -2.79
CA LEU A 134 -12.08 -1.09 -1.61
C LEU A 134 -11.40 -2.30 -0.93
N MET A 135 -10.89 -3.26 -1.70
CA MET A 135 -10.21 -4.44 -1.16
C MET A 135 -8.84 -4.10 -0.57
N SER A 136 -8.03 -3.29 -1.26
CA SER A 136 -6.70 -2.87 -0.80
C SER A 136 -6.76 -1.93 0.41
N GLY A 137 -7.85 -1.19 0.56
CA GLY A 137 -8.08 -0.37 1.75
C GLY A 137 -8.51 -1.17 2.96
N SER A 138 -9.09 -2.37 2.77
CA SER A 138 -9.69 -3.18 3.84
C SER A 138 -8.86 -4.39 4.26
N ILE A 139 -8.28 -5.13 3.32
CA ILE A 139 -7.53 -6.37 3.60
C ILE A 139 -6.19 -6.05 4.29
N PRO A 140 -5.30 -5.19 3.75
CA PRO A 140 -4.12 -4.69 4.46
C PRO A 140 -4.44 -4.03 5.80
N TRP A 141 -5.51 -3.25 5.88
CA TRP A 141 -5.96 -2.64 7.15
C TRP A 141 -6.26 -3.71 8.19
N PHE A 142 -7.04 -4.74 7.83
CA PHE A 142 -7.35 -5.85 8.72
C PHE A 142 -6.09 -6.64 9.11
N SER A 143 -5.22 -6.91 8.15
CA SER A 143 -3.94 -7.59 8.37
C SER A 143 -3.07 -6.84 9.37
N MET A 144 -2.93 -5.53 9.20
CA MET A 144 -2.10 -4.68 10.05
C MET A 144 -2.72 -4.48 11.44
N MET A 145 -4.02 -4.20 11.52
CA MET A 145 -4.67 -3.81 12.78
C MET A 145 -5.04 -4.98 13.67
N PHE A 146 -5.37 -6.14 13.09
CA PHE A 146 -5.81 -7.34 13.82
C PHE A 146 -4.83 -8.50 13.68
N LEU A 147 -4.49 -8.90 12.45
CA LEU A 147 -3.76 -10.14 12.22
C LEU A 147 -2.33 -10.06 12.78
N HIS A 148 -1.65 -8.95 12.57
CA HIS A 148 -0.31 -8.70 13.08
C HIS A 148 -0.21 -8.81 14.62
N LYS A 149 -1.27 -8.41 15.33
CA LYS A 149 -1.34 -8.50 16.81
C LYS A 149 -1.66 -9.90 17.32
N LYS A 150 -2.40 -10.70 16.54
CA LYS A 150 -2.85 -12.04 16.92
C LYS A 150 -1.89 -13.15 16.52
N MET A 151 -1.23 -13.03 15.37
CA MET A 151 -0.31 -14.05 14.89
C MET A 151 1.06 -13.91 15.55
N TRP A 152 1.48 -14.98 16.25
CA TRP A 152 2.79 -15.06 16.92
C TRP A 152 3.94 -14.67 15.97
N PHE A 153 3.98 -15.27 14.78
CA PHE A 153 5.05 -15.05 13.81
C PHE A 153 5.16 -13.59 13.37
N LEU A 154 4.03 -12.95 13.03
CA LEU A 154 4.02 -11.55 12.60
C LEU A 154 4.47 -10.62 13.73
N LYS A 155 4.10 -10.91 14.98
CA LYS A 155 4.46 -10.10 16.16
C LYS A 155 5.95 -10.11 16.48
N GLN A 156 6.66 -11.18 16.10
CA GLN A 156 8.11 -11.29 16.29
C GLN A 156 8.89 -10.38 15.35
N VAL A 157 8.32 -10.05 14.18
CA VAL A 157 8.96 -9.20 13.18
C VAL A 157 8.56 -7.75 13.39
N ASP A 158 9.55 -6.90 13.61
CA ASP A 158 9.37 -5.46 13.72
C ASP A 158 9.49 -4.79 12.35
N ASP A 159 8.45 -4.98 11.55
CA ASP A 159 8.28 -4.25 10.29
C ASP A 159 7.87 -2.80 10.57
N THR A 160 8.88 -1.94 10.71
CA THR A 160 8.75 -0.59 11.29
C THR A 160 7.78 0.33 10.56
N MET A 161 7.67 0.16 9.24
CA MET A 161 6.80 0.95 8.37
C MET A 161 5.61 0.14 7.84
N ALA A 162 5.44 -1.09 8.33
CA ALA A 162 4.40 -2.03 7.94
C ALA A 162 4.39 -2.37 6.43
N VAL A 163 5.58 -2.41 5.84
CA VAL A 163 5.86 -2.66 4.41
C VAL A 163 5.30 -4.00 3.93
N PHE A 164 5.32 -5.03 4.78
CA PHE A 164 4.72 -6.32 4.46
C PHE A 164 3.23 -6.17 4.15
N HIS A 165 2.49 -5.44 4.98
CA HIS A 165 1.05 -5.27 4.80
C HIS A 165 0.74 -4.39 3.60
N THR A 166 1.55 -3.35 3.37
CA THR A 166 1.26 -2.38 2.30
C THR A 166 1.80 -2.78 0.93
N HIS A 167 2.81 -3.65 0.86
CA HIS A 167 3.42 -4.08 -0.40
C HIS A 167 3.24 -5.57 -0.73
N ALA A 168 3.18 -6.47 0.26
CA ALA A 168 2.99 -7.91 0.00
C ALA A 168 1.54 -8.37 0.13
N VAL A 169 0.74 -7.73 1.00
CA VAL A 169 -0.67 -8.12 1.23
C VAL A 169 -1.65 -7.32 0.37
N ALA A 170 -1.33 -6.06 0.05
CA ALA A 170 -2.16 -5.18 -0.77
C ALA A 170 -2.26 -5.65 -2.23
#